data_AF-A0A8C1WTJ9-F1
#
_entry.id   AF-A0A8C1WTJ9-F1
#
_cell.length_a   1.000
_cell.length_b   1.000
_cell.length_c   1.000
_cell.angle_alpha   90.00
_cell.angle_beta   90.00
_cell.angle_gamma   90.00
#
_symmetry.space_group_name_H-M   'P 1'
#
loop_
_entity.id
_entity.type
_entity.pdbx_description
1 polymer ?
#
loop_
_entity_poly.entity_id
_entity_poly.type
_entity_poly.pdbx_seq_one_letter_code
_entity_poly.pdbx_strand_id
1 'polypeptide(L)'
;NPCYSSMILSVMLDAIASCCLRVSKHIRRDDLRLVSKYEIQHKSGVCEIDAVILHIRKKLICADLRVLPRLKRLKKNHKPKRA
;
A
#
# COMPACT_ATOMS: atom_id res chain seq x y z
N ASN A 1 -19.80 -10.66 -30.30
CA ASN A 1 -19.56 -9.91 -29.05
C ASN A 1 -18.07 -9.80 -28.73
N PRO A 2 -17.35 -8.82 -29.30
CA PRO A 2 -15.89 -8.70 -29.16
C PRO A 2 -15.43 -7.98 -27.88
N CYS A 3 -16.34 -7.54 -27.01
CA CYS A 3 -16.01 -6.75 -25.81
C CYS A 3 -15.33 -7.53 -24.68
N TYR A 4 -15.31 -8.86 -24.72
CA TYR A 4 -14.70 -9.66 -23.63
C TYR A 4 -13.17 -9.74 -23.73
N SER A 5 -12.59 -9.72 -24.93
CA SER A 5 -11.15 -9.89 -25.12
C SER A 5 -10.35 -8.66 -24.71
N SER A 6 -10.88 -7.46 -24.98
CA SER A 6 -10.27 -6.18 -24.59
C SER A 6 -10.39 -5.88 -23.10
N MET A 7 -11.39 -6.44 -22.41
CA MET A 7 -11.60 -6.22 -20.97
C MET A 7 -10.53 -6.92 -20.12
N ILE A 8 -10.07 -8.12 -20.51
CA ILE A 8 -9.08 -8.88 -19.74
C ILE A 8 -7.71 -8.19 -19.72
N LEU A 9 -7.29 -7.61 -20.84
CA LEU A 9 -5.99 -6.94 -20.94
C LEU A 9 -5.92 -5.69 -20.04
N SER A 10 -7.01 -4.91 -19.99
CA SER A 10 -7.11 -3.70 -19.17
C SER A 10 -7.02 -4.01 -17.67
N VAL A 11 -7.69 -5.08 -17.23
CA VAL A 11 -7.66 -5.53 -15.81
C VAL A 11 -6.27 -5.99 -15.40
N MET A 12 -5.56 -6.70 -16.29
CA MET A 12 -4.19 -7.16 -16.01
C MET A 12 -3.19 -6.00 -16.00
N LEU A 13 -3.30 -5.05 -16.93
CA LEU A 13 -2.44 -3.86 -16.95
C LEU A 13 -2.63 -2.98 -15.71
N ASP A 14 -3.88 -2.77 -15.28
CA ASP A 14 -4.18 -2.02 -14.05
C ASP A 14 -3.64 -2.74 -12.80
N ALA A 15 -3.75 -4.07 -12.75
CA ALA A 15 -3.22 -4.87 -11.65
C ALA A 15 -1.68 -4.87 -11.59
N ILE A 16 -1.00 -5.01 -12.73
CA ILE A 16 0.48 -5.01 -12.81
C ILE A 16 1.04 -3.60 -12.55
N ALA A 17 0.35 -2.55 -13.03
CA ALA A 17 0.74 -1.17 -12.74
C ALA A 17 0.67 -0.81 -11.25
N SER A 18 -0.08 -1.58 -10.45
CA SER A 18 -0.24 -1.37 -9.01
C SER A 18 0.79 -2.12 -8.15
N CYS A 19 1.57 -3.05 -8.72
CA CYS A 19 2.55 -3.81 -7.95
C CYS A 19 3.76 -2.95 -7.53
N CYS A 20 4.07 -2.93 -6.24
CA CYS A 20 5.34 -2.47 -5.73
C CYS A 20 6.47 -3.37 -6.21
N LEU A 21 7.46 -2.79 -6.90
CA LEU A 21 8.69 -3.47 -7.32
C LEU A 21 9.85 -3.26 -6.34
N ARG A 22 9.75 -2.23 -5.50
CA ARG A 22 10.73 -1.87 -4.46
C ARG A 22 10.01 -1.35 -3.24
N VAL A 23 10.58 -1.62 -2.07
CA VAL A 23 10.06 -1.14 -0.79
C VAL A 23 11.03 -0.19 -0.13
N SER A 24 10.49 0.88 0.46
CA SER A 24 11.25 1.72 1.39
C SER A 24 11.23 1.08 2.78
N LYS A 25 12.43 0.79 3.30
CA LYS A 25 12.63 0.26 4.67
C LYS A 25 12.52 1.36 5.74
N HIS A 26 12.72 2.62 5.33
CA HIS A 26 12.79 3.76 6.22
C HIS A 26 11.76 4.81 5.81
N ILE A 27 10.61 4.78 6.48
CA ILE A 27 9.60 5.85 6.39
C ILE A 27 9.74 6.74 7.62
N ARG A 28 9.79 8.06 7.41
CA ARG A 28 9.88 9.02 8.51
C ARG A 28 8.61 8.98 9.36
N ARG A 29 8.74 9.33 10.63
CA ARG A 29 7.63 9.26 11.58
C ARG A 29 6.49 10.23 11.18
N ASP A 30 6.85 11.39 10.65
CA ASP A 30 5.89 12.41 10.20
C ASP A 30 5.09 11.92 8.99
N ASP A 31 5.74 11.25 8.03
CA ASP A 31 5.06 10.64 6.89
C ASP A 31 4.06 9.56 7.34
N LEU A 32 4.43 8.73 8.33
CA LEU A 32 3.54 7.71 8.91
C LEU A 32 2.29 8.32 9.57
N ARG A 33 2.40 9.53 10.15
CA ARG A 33 1.24 10.23 10.73
C ARG A 33 0.28 10.74 9.66
N LEU A 34 0.80 11.07 8.47
CA LEU A 34 0.03 11.57 7.34
C LEU A 34 -0.62 10.45 6.51
N VAL A 35 -0.37 9.18 6.84
CA VAL A 35 -0.99 8.03 6.17
C VAL A 35 -2.50 8.05 6.41
N SER A 36 -3.27 8.27 5.35
CA SER A 36 -4.74 8.20 5.39
C SER A 36 -5.19 6.74 5.47
N LYS A 37 -4.78 5.93 4.49
CA LYS A 37 -5.04 4.50 4.41
C LYS A 37 -3.77 3.72 4.02
N TYR A 38 -3.78 2.42 4.25
CA TYR A 38 -2.72 1.52 3.78
C TYR A 38 -3.34 0.25 3.19
N GLU A 39 -2.66 -0.32 2.22
CA GLU A 39 -3.04 -1.57 1.57
C GLU A 39 -1.85 -2.54 1.67
N ILE A 40 -2.14 -3.83 1.85
CA ILE A 40 -1.10 -4.86 1.95
C ILE A 40 -1.06 -5.58 0.61
N GLN A 41 0.08 -5.47 -0.06
CA GLN A 41 0.40 -6.27 -1.21
C GLN A 41 1.11 -7.53 -0.72
N HIS A 42 0.53 -8.68 -1.05
CA HIS A 42 1.18 -9.95 -0.85
C HIS A 42 1.92 -10.37 -2.11
N LYS A 43 3.07 -11.03 -1.92
CA LYS A 43 3.70 -11.78 -2.99
C LYS A 43 2.73 -12.83 -3.51
N SER A 44 2.45 -12.79 -4.80
CA SER A 44 1.56 -13.73 -5.50
C SER A 44 2.10 -13.99 -6.91
N GLY A 45 1.38 -14.76 -7.73
CA GLY A 45 1.73 -14.96 -9.14
C GLY A 45 1.66 -13.69 -10.02
N VAL A 46 1.21 -12.56 -9.45
CA VAL A 46 1.10 -11.25 -10.12
C VAL A 46 2.13 -10.24 -9.60
N CYS A 47 2.30 -10.13 -8.27
CA CYS A 47 3.32 -9.26 -7.66
C CYS A 47 4.42 -10.09 -7.00
N GLU A 48 5.69 -9.79 -7.30
CA GLU A 48 6.82 -10.62 -6.89
C GLU A 48 7.31 -10.41 -5.45
N ILE A 49 6.87 -9.33 -4.79
CA ILE A 49 7.30 -8.98 -3.43
C ILE A 49 6.12 -8.64 -2.53
N ASP A 50 6.30 -8.88 -1.24
CA ASP A 50 5.43 -8.34 -0.21
C ASP A 50 5.74 -6.86 0.03
N ALA A 51 4.69 -6.04 0.10
CA ALA A 51 4.82 -4.61 0.34
C ALA A 51 3.58 -4.06 1.05
N VAL A 52 3.75 -2.89 1.67
CA VAL A 52 2.65 -2.09 2.20
C VAL A 52 2.58 -0.82 1.40
N ILE A 53 1.44 -0.60 0.74
CA ILE A 53 1.18 0.62 -0.01
C ILE A 53 0.59 1.63 0.97
N LEU A 54 1.36 2.66 1.29
CA LEU A 54 0.95 3.76 2.15
C LEU A 54 0.36 4.89 1.31
N HIS A 55 -0.87 5.28 1.60
CA HIS A 55 -1.51 6.43 0.96
C HIS A 55 -1.25 7.68 1.79
N ILE A 56 -0.39 8.56 1.28
CA ILE A 56 -0.02 9.80 1.94
C ILE A 56 -0.43 10.95 1.01
N ARG A 57 -1.49 11.66 1.38
CA ARG A 57 -2.10 12.73 0.58
C ARG A 57 -2.48 12.24 -0.83
N LYS A 58 -1.75 12.65 -1.86
CA LYS A 58 -1.95 12.28 -3.28
C LYS A 58 -0.87 11.32 -3.80
N LYS A 59 -0.05 10.74 -2.91
CA LYS A 59 1.06 9.87 -3.27
C LYS A 59 0.91 8.49 -2.64
N LEU A 60 1.37 7.48 -3.38
CA LEU A 60 1.51 6.11 -2.92
C LEU A 60 2.98 5.86 -2.59
N ILE A 61 3.24 5.27 -1.43
CA ILE A 61 4.60 4.88 -1.04
C ILE A 61 4.60 3.38 -0.72
N CYS A 62 5.38 2.63 -1.48
CA CYS A 62 5.68 1.23 -1.19
C CYS A 62 6.66 1.13 -0.02
N ALA A 63 6.24 0.50 1.06
CA ALA A 63 7.01 0.31 2.28
C ALA A 63 7.15 -1.17 2.64
N ASP A 64 8.17 -1.49 3.42
CA ASP A 64 8.37 -2.85 3.92
C ASP A 64 7.29 -3.21 4.95
N LEU A 65 6.88 -4.49 5.02
CA LEU A 65 5.90 -4.98 6.01
C LEU A 65 6.28 -4.64 7.46
N ARG A 66 7.57 -4.50 7.78
CA ARG A 66 8.08 -4.09 9.11
C ARG A 66 7.61 -2.69 9.53
N VAL A 67 7.11 -1.87 8.61
CA VAL A 67 6.55 -0.55 8.89
C VAL A 67 5.15 -0.63 9.50
N LEU A 68 4.37 -1.69 9.22
CA LEU A 68 2.99 -1.86 9.73
C LEU A 68 2.89 -1.81 11.27
N PRO A 69 3.69 -2.55 12.05
CA PRO A 69 3.65 -2.46 13.51
C PRO A 69 3.91 -1.04 14.02
N ARG A 70 4.84 -0.30 13.38
CA ARG A 70 5.16 1.09 13.74
C ARG A 70 3.98 2.01 13.44
N LEU A 71 3.36 1.85 12.28
CA LEU A 71 2.16 2.60 11.87
C LEU A 71 0.99 2.34 12.84
N LYS A 72 0.72 1.08 13.18
CA LYS A 72 -0.34 0.69 14.12
C LYS A 72 -0.13 1.31 15.51
N ARG A 73 1.10 1.29 16.03
CA ARG A 73 1.45 1.93 17.31
C ARG A 73 1.20 3.45 17.27
N LEU A 74 1.59 4.11 16.19
CA LEU A 74 1.35 5.55 16.00
C LEU A 74 -0.14 5.89 15.98
N LYS A 75 -0.96 5.14 15.23
CA LYS A 75 -2.41 5.37 15.18
C LYS A 75 -3.11 5.03 16.49
N LYS A 76 -2.64 4.04 17.25
CA LYS A 76 -3.16 3.74 18.60
C LYS A 76 -2.92 4.90 19.57
N ASN A 77 -1.76 5.55 19.50
CA ASN A 77 -1.42 6.70 20.35
C ASN A 77 -2.17 7.98 19.95
N HIS A 78 -2.67 8.06 18.72
CA HIS A 78 -3.51 9.15 18.22
C HIS A 78 -5.01 8.91 18.44
N LYS A 79 -5.41 7.75 18.98
CA LYS A 79 -6.80 7.55 19.38
C LYS A 79 -7.04 8.49 20.58
N PRO A 80 -7.96 9.46 20.49
CA PRO A 80 -8.26 10.30 21.64
C PRO A 80 -8.62 9.36 22.79
N LYS A 81 -7.98 9.58 23.93
CA LYS A 81 -8.36 8.93 25.20
C LYS A 81 -9.83 9.30 25.36
N ARG A 82 -10.75 8.35 25.15
CA ARG A 82 -12.17 8.57 25.42
C ARG A 82 -12.22 8.99 26.90
N ALA A 83 -12.56 10.26 27.13
CA ALA A 83 -12.83 10.80 28.45
C ALA A 83 -14.08 10.11 29.01
#